data_AF-A0A925PFM6-F1
#
_entry.id   AF-A0A925PFM6-F1
#
_cell.length_a   1.000
_cell.length_b   1.000
_cell.length_c   1.000
_cell.angle_alpha   90.00
_cell.angle_beta   90.00
_cell.angle_gamma   90.00
#
_symmetry.space_group_name_H-M   'P 1'
#
loop_
_entity.id
_entity.type
_entity.pdbx_description
1 polymer ?
#
loop_
_entity_poly.entity_id
_entity_poly.type
_entity_poly.pdbx_seq_one_letter_code
_entity_poly.pdbx_strand_id
1 'polypeptide(L)' 'MKKKIIVVGGGLSGLMATLKICEAGGEVELFSYCPVKRSHSLCAQGGMNACMDTKGEKDTTYEHFDDT' A
#
# COMPACT_ATOMS: atom_id res chain seq x y z
N MET A 1 19.50 -14.48 -13.82
CA MET A 1 19.77 -13.67 -12.62
C MET A 1 18.45 -13.15 -12.08
N LYS A 2 18.15 -13.31 -10.78
CA LYS A 2 17.03 -12.57 -10.16
C LYS A 2 17.38 -11.08 -10.20
N LYS A 3 16.47 -10.25 -10.71
CA LYS A 3 16.64 -8.80 -10.66
C LYS A 3 16.50 -8.37 -9.21
N LYS A 4 17.55 -7.77 -8.65
CA LYS A 4 17.50 -7.11 -7.35
C LYS A 4 16.77 -5.78 -7.49
N ILE A 5 15.78 -5.55 -6.63
CA ILE A 5 14.96 -4.34 -6.64
C ILE A 5 15.20 -3.61 -5.33
N ILE A 6 15.43 -2.30 -5.43
CA ILE A 6 15.60 -1.44 -4.25
C ILE A 6 14.29 -0.70 -4.01
N VAL A 7 13.78 -0.79 -2.78
CA VAL A 7 12.62 -0.02 -2.32
C VAL A 7 13.08 0.98 -1.26
N VAL A 8 12.84 2.26 -1.52
CA VAL A 8 13.20 3.36 -0.59
C VAL A 8 11.93 3.90 0.07
N GLY A 9 11.81 3.70 1.37
CA GLY A 9 10.67 4.06 2.20
C GLY A 9 9.91 2.83 2.71
N GLY A 10 9.96 2.57 4.02
CA GLY A 10 9.25 1.47 4.67
C GLY A 10 7.84 1.81 5.15
N GLY A 11 7.15 2.75 4.50
CA GLY A 11 5.75 3.07 4.79
C GLY A 11 4.77 2.07 4.15
N LEU A 12 3.48 2.36 4.24
CA LEU A 12 2.40 1.52 3.70
C LEU A 12 2.65 1.09 2.24
N SER A 13 2.96 2.04 1.36
CA SER A 13 3.20 1.77 -0.07
C SER A 13 4.46 0.95 -0.32
N GLY A 14 5.57 1.27 0.36
CA GLY A 14 6.84 0.56 0.17
C GLY A 14 6.82 -0.87 0.70
N LEU A 15 6.13 -1.11 1.83
CA LEU A 15 5.89 -2.47 2.31
C LEU A 15 4.99 -3.26 1.34
N MET A 16 3.93 -2.64 0.82
CA MET A 16 3.04 -3.30 -0.14
C MET A 16 3.75 -3.66 -1.45
N ALA A 17 4.57 -2.75 -1.97
CA ALA A 17 5.41 -3.01 -3.15
C ALA A 17 6.41 -4.14 -2.89
N THR A 18 7.09 -4.11 -1.73
CA THR A 18 8.05 -5.16 -1.33
C THR A 18 7.38 -6.53 -1.27
N LEU A 19 6.20 -6.63 -0.66
CA LEU A 19 5.40 -7.86 -0.62
C LEU A 19 5.09 -8.38 -2.02
N LYS A 20 4.56 -7.54 -2.91
CA LYS A 20 4.20 -7.94 -4.28
C LYS A 20 5.39 -8.39 -5.11
N ILE A 21 6.55 -7.74 -4.94
CA ILE A 21 7.78 -8.13 -5.62
C ILE A 21 8.28 -9.50 -5.12
N CYS A 22 8.27 -9.72 -3.80
CA CYS A 22 8.66 -11.00 -3.21
C CYS A 22 7.71 -12.13 -3.63
N GLU A 23 6.39 -11.89 -3.68
CA GLU A 23 5.39 -12.84 -4.20
C GLU A 23 5.65 -13.22 -5.67
N ALA A 24 6.11 -12.27 -6.49
CA ALA A 24 6.51 -12.51 -7.87
C ALA A 24 7.90 -13.19 -8.02
N GLY A 25 8.55 -13.54 -6.90
CA GLY A 25 9.86 -14.22 -6.87
C GLY A 25 11.08 -13.30 -6.98
N GLY A 26 10.88 -11.98 -6.92
CA GLY A 26 11.94 -10.98 -6.89
C GLY A 26 12.70 -10.94 -5.57
N GLU A 27 13.87 -10.31 -5.58
CA GLU A 27 14.68 -10.04 -4.38
C GLU A 27 14.65 -8.54 -4.10
N VAL A 28 14.31 -8.14 -2.87
CA VAL A 28 14.14 -6.74 -2.49
C VAL A 28 15.12 -6.34 -1.39
N GLU A 29 15.81 -5.22 -1.60
CA GLU A 29 16.53 -4.49 -0.56
C GLU A 29 15.68 -3.29 -0.14
N LEU A 30 15.09 -3.35 1.06
CA LEU A 30 14.19 -2.33 1.60
C LEU A 30 14.96 -1.39 2.53
N PHE A 31 14.99 -0.11 2.19
CA PHE A 31 15.58 0.94 2.99
C PHE A 31 14.50 1.81 3.63
N SER A 32 14.63 2.12 4.91
CA SER A 32 13.68 2.98 5.61
C SER A 32 14.43 3.89 6.58
N TYR A 33 14.08 5.18 6.59
CA TYR A 33 14.70 6.17 7.47
C TYR A 33 14.48 5.86 8.96
N CYS A 34 13.29 5.36 9.31
CA CYS A 34 12.94 4.88 10.64
C CYS A 34 12.46 3.42 10.55
N PRO A 35 12.35 2.69 11.68
CA PRO A 35 11.69 1.38 11.69
C PRO A 35 10.35 1.45 10.96
N VAL A 36 10.04 0.48 10.11
CA VAL A 36 8.88 0.53 9.19
C VAL A 36 7.54 0.80 9.91
N LYS A 37 7.41 0.30 11.14
CA LYS A 37 6.25 0.53 12.02
C LYS A 37 6.14 1.97 12.55
N ARG A 38 7.17 2.79 12.42
CA ARG A 38 7.19 4.21 12.82
C ARG A 38 7.06 5.16 11.62
N SER A 39 6.71 4.63 10.45
CA SER A 39 6.37 5.44 9.29
C SER A 39 5.12 6.28 9.56
N HIS A 40 4.98 7.43 8.89
CA HIS A 40 3.83 8.31 9.08
C HIS A 40 2.50 7.64 8.70
N SER A 41 2.53 6.61 7.84
CA SER A 41 1.35 5.78 7.55
C SER A 41 0.77 5.10 8.79
N LEU A 42 1.54 4.86 9.86
CA LEU A 42 1.00 4.37 11.13
C LEU A 42 0.04 5.38 11.79
N CYS A 43 0.27 6.68 11.57
CA CYS A 43 -0.49 7.74 12.21
C CYS A 43 -1.85 8.02 11.53
N ALA A 44 -2.21 7.27 10.49
CA ALA A 44 -3.50 7.42 9.82
C ALA A 44 -4.65 7.01 10.78
N GLN A 45 -5.65 7.88 10.92
CA GLN A 45 -6.78 7.69 11.83
C GLN A 45 -8.13 7.62 11.11
N GLY A 46 -8.28 8.30 9.98
CA GLY A 46 -9.58 8.47 9.30
C GLY A 46 -10.13 7.17 8.72
N GLY A 47 -9.33 6.44 7.94
CA GLY A 47 -9.75 5.20 7.29
C GLY A 47 -9.13 5.02 5.90
N MET A 48 -9.58 3.99 5.20
CA MET A 48 -9.29 3.76 3.78
C MET A 48 -10.61 3.67 3.04
N ASN A 49 -10.82 4.55 2.06
CA ASN A 49 -12.01 4.52 1.21
C ASN A 49 -11.91 3.36 0.23
N ALA A 50 -12.99 2.60 0.08
CA ALA A 50 -13.12 1.53 -0.89
C ALA A 50 -14.60 1.32 -1.21
N CYS A 51 -14.93 1.19 -2.50
CA CYS A 51 -16.29 0.87 -2.94
C CYS A 51 -16.58 -0.61 -2.64
N MET A 52 -17.13 -0.86 -1.45
CA MET A 52 -17.39 -2.22 -0.94
C MET A 52 -18.89 -2.48 -0.68
N ASP A 53 -19.73 -1.44 -0.81
CA ASP A 53 -21.18 -1.46 -0.50
C ASP A 53 -21.52 -2.16 0.84
N THR A 54 -20.66 -2.01 1.85
CA THR A 54 -20.84 -2.68 3.15
C THR A 54 -22.06 -2.18 3.93
N LYS A 55 -22.58 -1.02 3.55
CA LYS A 55 -23.78 -0.40 4.12
C LYS A 55 -25.05 -0.67 3.30
N GLY A 56 -24.94 -1.29 2.12
CA GLY A 56 -26.08 -1.52 1.22
C GLY A 56 -26.66 -0.23 0.63
N GLU A 57 -25.82 0.80 0.48
CA GLU A 57 -26.18 2.11 -0.06
C GLU A 57 -26.02 2.17 -1.59
N LYS A 58 -25.62 1.04 -2.21
CA LYS A 58 -25.42 0.86 -3.66
C LYS A 58 -24.29 1.70 -4.23
N ASP A 59 -23.22 1.85 -3.45
CA ASP A 59 -21.99 2.53 -3.87
C ASP A 59 -21.36 1.85 -5.08
N THR A 60 -20.85 2.62 -6.04
CA THR A 60 -20.24 2.14 -7.28
C THR A 60 -18.83 2.68 -7.49
N THR A 61 -18.01 1.93 -8.25
CA THR A 61 -16.67 2.39 -8.61
C THR A 61 -16.67 3.61 -9.52
N TYR A 62 -17.78 3.88 -10.23
CA TYR A 62 -17.93 5.07 -11.05
C TYR A 62 -18.15 6.31 -10.18
N GLU A 63 -18.97 6.21 -9.13
CA GLU A 63 -19.15 7.29 -8.16
C GLU A 63 -17.84 7.59 -7.43
N HIS A 64 -17.15 6.56 -6.90
CA HIS A 64 -15.85 6.76 -6.26
C HIS A 64 -14.79 7.33 -7.23
N PHE A 65 -14.84 6.99 -8.52
CA PHE A 65 -13.95 7.59 -9.52
C PHE A 65 -14.26 9.07 -9.77
N ASP A 66 -15.54 9.45 -9.85
CA ASP A 66 -15.97 10.84 -10.04
C ASP A 66 -15.67 11.71 -8.80
N ASP A 67 -15.78 11.13 -7.60
CA ASP A 67 -15.50 11.80 -6.33
C ASP A 67 -13.99 12.04 -6.05
N THR A 68 -13.08 11.33 -6.74
CA THR A 68 -11.63 11.35 -6.49
C THR A 68 -10.90 12.44 -7.27
#